data_AF-A0A1V5GUG9-F1
#
_entry.id   AF-A0A1V5GUG9-F1
#
_cell.length_a   1.000
_cell.length_b   1.000
_cell.length_c   1.000
_cell.angle_alpha   90.00
_cell.angle_beta   90.00
_cell.angle_gamma   90.00
#
_symmetry.space_group_name_H-M   'P 1'
#
loop_
_entity.id
_entity.type
_entity.pdbx_description
1 polymer ?
#
loop_
_entity_poly.entity_id
_entity_poly.type
_entity_poly.pdbx_seq_one_letter_code
_entity_poly.pdbx_strand_id
1 'polypeptide(L)'
;MTMVEVAWQLRDSVEILVGSEIEEPNDGWPYAEILTFLTAKPKSKTHIVAKEVVKKYIASYRDQGETVTQSAINTVATVEIIQALIPLAAELLSDLDKNRKLIQWAWDHAPKFYDDNYLDLYAFARKLRSKDRGQIRVKADALIAALKTGITKPIICQDKLGAEVAGTKGLSIYFPAEYINPAYRRLDFAIDAQWAIFLERYLG
;
A
#
# COMPACT_ATOMS: atom_id res chain seq x y z
N MET A 1 -8.88 5.31 -1.17
CA MET A 1 -7.91 4.34 -0.62
C MET A 1 -6.56 4.49 -1.29
N THR A 2 -5.48 4.50 -0.53
CA THR A 2 -4.09 4.57 -1.00
C THR A 2 -3.63 3.19 -1.40
N MET A 3 -3.62 2.98 -2.72
CA MET A 3 -3.35 1.70 -3.36
C MET A 3 -2.13 1.86 -4.26
N VAL A 4 -1.28 0.84 -4.32
CA VAL A 4 -0.09 0.84 -5.20
C VAL A 4 -0.48 1.02 -6.67
N GLU A 5 -1.65 0.51 -7.07
CA GLU A 5 -2.25 0.69 -8.39
C GLU A 5 -2.44 2.17 -8.73
N VAL A 6 -3.03 2.93 -7.80
CA VAL A 6 -3.34 4.35 -8.00
C VAL A 6 -2.05 5.17 -7.99
N ALA A 7 -1.14 4.87 -7.07
CA ALA A 7 0.15 5.54 -7.01
C ALA A 7 0.96 5.33 -8.30
N TRP A 8 0.95 4.10 -8.85
CA TRP A 8 1.57 3.80 -10.14
C TRP A 8 0.87 4.50 -11.30
N GLN A 9 -0.47 4.45 -11.36
CA GLN A 9 -1.22 5.08 -12.46
C GLN A 9 -1.00 6.60 -12.55
N LEU A 10 -0.70 7.26 -11.43
CA LEU A 10 -0.47 8.71 -11.35
C LEU A 10 1.01 9.12 -11.41
N ARG A 11 1.95 8.18 -11.59
CA ARG A 11 3.41 8.42 -11.52
C ARG A 11 3.94 9.51 -12.46
N ASP A 12 3.31 9.69 -13.61
CA ASP A 12 3.70 10.69 -14.62
C ASP A 12 2.97 12.03 -14.45
N SER A 13 2.02 12.13 -13.50
CA SER A 13 1.12 13.29 -13.34
C SER A 13 1.27 14.01 -12.00
N VAL A 14 1.66 13.32 -10.94
CA VAL A 14 1.70 13.86 -9.57
C VAL A 14 2.99 13.43 -8.91
N GLU A 15 3.69 14.31 -8.18
CA GLU A 15 4.92 13.96 -7.45
C GLU A 15 4.63 13.10 -6.20
N ILE A 16 3.60 13.47 -5.43
CA ILE A 16 3.24 12.80 -4.17
C ILE A 16 1.73 12.60 -4.09
N LEU A 17 1.31 11.36 -3.85
CA LEU A 17 -0.06 10.99 -3.51
C LEU A 17 -0.19 10.95 -1.98
N VAL A 18 -1.29 11.49 -1.45
CA VAL A 18 -1.60 11.45 -0.02
C VAL A 18 -3.02 10.91 0.18
N GLY A 19 -3.19 9.85 0.98
CA GLY A 19 -4.52 9.31 1.34
C GLY A 19 -4.50 8.16 2.36
N SER A 20 -5.67 7.69 2.78
CA SER A 20 -5.84 6.54 3.69
C SER A 20 -5.87 5.19 2.95
N GLU A 21 -5.30 4.12 3.53
CA GLU A 21 -5.47 2.73 3.05
C GLU A 21 -6.90 2.22 3.17
N ILE A 22 -7.63 2.73 4.16
CA ILE A 22 -9.03 2.38 4.49
C ILE A 22 -9.99 3.51 4.11
N GLU A 23 -11.29 3.25 4.24
CA GLU A 23 -12.32 4.26 4.20
C GLU A 23 -12.05 5.36 5.24
N GLU A 24 -12.21 6.62 4.82
CA GLU A 24 -12.03 7.78 5.70
C GLU A 24 -13.35 8.11 6.40
N PRO A 25 -13.34 8.54 7.68
CA PRO A 25 -14.55 8.98 8.35
C PRO A 25 -15.19 10.19 7.66
N ASN A 26 -16.49 10.40 7.89
CA ASN A 26 -17.28 11.43 7.20
C ASN A 26 -16.73 12.86 7.35
N ASP A 27 -16.15 13.18 8.52
CA ASP A 27 -15.56 14.49 8.79
C ASP A 27 -14.41 14.82 7.82
N GLY A 28 -13.79 13.80 7.24
CA GLY A 28 -12.74 13.93 6.25
C GLY A 28 -11.49 14.62 6.80
N TRP A 29 -10.95 15.57 6.03
CA TRP A 29 -9.64 16.14 6.32
C TRP A 29 -9.76 17.42 7.15
N PRO A 30 -8.79 17.71 8.05
CA PRO A 30 -8.74 18.96 8.79
C PRO A 30 -8.30 20.13 7.88
N TYR A 31 -9.20 20.55 6.99
CA TYR A 31 -8.92 21.50 5.90
C TYR A 31 -8.44 22.85 6.44
N ALA A 32 -9.01 23.35 7.54
CA ALA A 32 -8.61 24.63 8.11
C ALA A 32 -7.14 24.61 8.53
N GLU A 33 -6.69 23.56 9.20
CA GLU A 33 -5.33 23.36 9.68
C GLU A 33 -4.36 23.16 8.51
N ILE A 34 -4.77 22.36 7.50
CA ILE A 34 -3.97 22.11 6.29
C ILE A 34 -3.78 23.41 5.49
N LEU A 35 -4.87 24.14 5.21
CA LEU A 35 -4.81 25.41 4.47
C LEU A 35 -4.04 26.49 5.23
N THR A 36 -4.17 26.55 6.55
CA THR A 36 -3.37 27.46 7.41
C THR A 36 -1.88 27.17 7.25
N PHE A 37 -1.46 25.91 7.25
CA PHE A 37 -0.06 25.55 7.03
C PHE A 37 0.41 25.92 5.61
N LEU A 38 -0.38 25.61 4.58
CA LEU A 38 -0.04 25.89 3.18
C LEU A 38 0.13 27.39 2.92
N THR A 39 -0.79 28.20 3.43
CA THR A 39 -0.76 29.67 3.27
C THR A 39 0.36 30.33 4.06
N ALA A 40 0.70 29.81 5.25
CA ALA A 40 1.82 30.31 6.03
C ALA A 40 3.20 29.93 5.43
N LYS A 41 3.28 28.81 4.69
CA LYS A 41 4.54 28.31 4.11
C LYS A 41 4.38 27.92 2.63
N PRO A 42 4.06 28.87 1.74
CA PRO A 42 3.69 28.58 0.34
C PRO A 42 4.86 28.05 -0.51
N LYS A 43 6.11 28.21 -0.06
CA LYS A 43 7.32 27.71 -0.73
C LYS A 43 7.84 26.38 -0.14
N SER A 44 7.02 25.70 0.67
CA SER A 44 7.39 24.40 1.24
C SER A 44 7.61 23.38 0.13
N LYS A 45 8.63 22.54 0.28
CA LYS A 45 8.84 21.40 -0.62
C LYS A 45 7.67 20.42 -0.49
N THR A 46 7.32 19.75 -1.59
CA THR A 46 6.15 18.85 -1.68
C THR A 46 6.14 17.78 -0.57
N HIS A 47 7.28 17.14 -0.29
CA HIS A 47 7.37 16.13 0.78
C HIS A 47 7.18 16.71 2.19
N ILE A 48 7.49 17.99 2.42
CA ILE A 48 7.22 18.64 3.72
C ILE A 48 5.72 18.88 3.87
N VAL A 49 5.06 19.33 2.79
CA VAL A 49 3.61 19.50 2.75
C VAL A 49 2.92 18.16 3.01
N ALA A 50 3.28 17.11 2.27
CA ALA A 50 2.66 15.79 2.41
C ALA A 50 2.81 15.21 3.83
N LYS A 51 4.00 15.33 4.44
CA LYS A 51 4.22 14.89 5.83
C LYS A 51 3.37 15.66 6.83
N GLU A 52 3.21 16.97 6.64
CA GLU A 52 2.40 17.78 7.55
C GLU A 52 0.91 17.46 7.39
N VAL A 53 0.43 17.20 6.17
CA VAL A 53 -0.94 16.74 5.91
C VAL A 53 -1.23 15.42 6.63
N VAL A 54 -0.37 14.39 6.45
CA VAL A 54 -0.44 13.11 7.17
C VAL A 54 -0.55 13.33 8.67
N LYS A 55 0.35 14.15 9.22
CA LYS A 55 0.40 14.45 10.65
C LYS A 55 -0.88 15.13 11.13
N LYS A 56 -1.39 16.13 10.40
CA LYS A 56 -2.60 16.87 10.77
C LYS A 56 -3.83 15.99 10.74
N TYR A 57 -3.98 15.17 9.70
CA TYR A 57 -5.06 14.21 9.59
C TYR A 57 -5.07 13.22 10.76
N ILE A 58 -3.93 12.61 11.09
CA ILE A 58 -3.88 11.71 12.25
C ILE A 58 -4.12 12.44 13.57
N ALA A 59 -3.68 13.69 13.69
CA ALA A 59 -3.95 14.47 14.89
C ALA A 59 -5.44 14.81 15.07
N SER A 60 -6.18 15.07 13.99
CA SER A 60 -7.60 15.45 14.10
C SER A 60 -8.48 14.33 14.65
N TYR A 61 -8.08 13.06 14.49
CA TYR A 61 -8.84 11.89 14.94
C TYR A 61 -8.39 11.29 16.27
N ARG A 62 -7.31 11.78 16.89
CA ARG A 62 -6.67 11.16 18.08
C ARG A 62 -7.62 10.95 19.26
N ASP A 63 -8.53 11.89 19.48
CA ASP A 63 -9.44 11.89 20.63
C ASP A 63 -10.88 11.53 20.25
N GLN A 64 -11.10 11.06 19.02
CA GLN A 64 -12.43 10.73 18.50
C GLN A 64 -12.77 9.24 18.61
N GLY A 65 -11.80 8.39 18.96
CA GLY A 65 -11.98 6.93 18.97
C GLY A 65 -12.10 6.31 17.58
N GLU A 66 -11.81 7.09 16.53
CA GLU A 66 -11.89 6.66 15.14
C GLU A 66 -10.65 5.87 14.71
N THR A 67 -10.89 4.87 13.87
CA THR A 67 -9.85 4.10 13.18
C THR A 67 -9.48 4.81 11.90
N VAL A 68 -8.22 5.22 11.77
CA VAL A 68 -7.76 5.96 10.59
C VAL A 68 -6.35 5.56 10.17
N THR A 69 -6.07 5.68 8.88
CA THR A 69 -4.71 5.56 8.33
C THR A 69 -4.40 6.74 7.43
N GLN A 70 -3.13 7.08 7.28
CA GLN A 70 -2.71 8.08 6.31
C GLN A 70 -1.26 7.84 5.91
N SER A 71 -0.97 7.80 4.61
CA SER A 71 0.38 7.78 4.04
C SER A 71 0.62 8.83 2.95
N ALA A 72 1.88 9.20 2.78
CA ALA A 72 2.37 9.99 1.68
C ALA A 72 3.27 9.13 0.80
N ILE A 73 2.94 9.03 -0.48
CA ILE A 73 3.57 8.14 -1.46
C ILE A 73 4.29 8.98 -2.52
N ASN A 74 5.60 8.82 -2.64
CA ASN A 74 6.36 9.31 -3.79
C ASN A 74 6.05 8.43 -4.99
N THR A 75 5.25 8.94 -5.91
CA THR A 75 4.72 8.17 -7.04
C THR A 75 5.82 7.74 -8.00
N VAL A 76 6.83 8.59 -8.25
CA VAL A 76 7.97 8.26 -9.14
C VAL A 76 8.80 7.12 -8.54
N ALA A 77 9.00 7.13 -7.22
CA ALA A 77 9.77 6.09 -6.55
C ALA A 77 9.05 4.73 -6.49
N THR A 78 7.75 4.65 -6.77
CA THR A 78 7.00 3.38 -6.76
C THR A 78 7.57 2.32 -7.72
N VAL A 79 8.41 2.71 -8.69
CA VAL A 79 9.19 1.78 -9.52
C VAL A 79 10.01 0.78 -8.68
N GLU A 80 10.51 1.19 -7.50
CA GLU A 80 11.20 0.28 -6.57
C GLU A 80 10.27 -0.84 -6.07
N ILE A 81 8.99 -0.53 -5.84
CA ILE A 81 7.99 -1.53 -5.42
C ILE A 81 7.72 -2.48 -6.58
N ILE A 82 7.49 -1.96 -7.79
CA ILE A 82 7.19 -2.79 -8.97
C ILE A 82 8.34 -3.77 -9.25
N GLN A 83 9.58 -3.28 -9.23
CA GLN A 83 10.78 -4.10 -9.45
C GLN A 83 10.97 -5.18 -8.37
N ALA A 84 10.50 -4.97 -7.14
CA ALA A 84 10.55 -5.96 -6.08
C ALA A 84 9.34 -6.92 -6.09
N LEU A 85 8.19 -6.44 -6.55
CA LEU A 85 6.94 -7.21 -6.61
C LEU A 85 6.96 -8.25 -7.72
N ILE A 86 7.46 -7.91 -8.92
CA ILE A 86 7.49 -8.84 -10.07
C ILE A 86 8.22 -10.15 -9.73
N PRO A 87 9.46 -10.12 -9.18
CA PRO A 87 10.15 -11.36 -8.82
C PRO A 87 9.48 -12.14 -7.69
N LEU A 88 8.80 -11.46 -6.76
CA LEU A 88 8.02 -12.13 -5.72
C LEU A 88 6.82 -12.86 -6.34
N ALA A 89 6.04 -12.18 -7.18
CA ALA A 89 4.89 -12.76 -7.87
C ALA A 89 5.31 -13.99 -8.72
N ALA A 90 6.40 -13.88 -9.48
CA ALA A 90 6.94 -14.99 -10.26
C ALA A 90 7.37 -16.17 -9.36
N GLU A 91 8.03 -15.90 -8.22
CA GLU A 91 8.44 -16.94 -7.28
C GLU A 91 7.24 -17.61 -6.60
N LEU A 92 6.18 -16.87 -6.29
CA LEU A 92 4.94 -17.45 -5.76
C LEU A 92 4.30 -18.42 -6.77
N LEU A 93 4.41 -18.13 -8.07
CA LEU A 93 3.89 -18.96 -9.16
C LEU A 93 4.81 -20.10 -9.61
N SER A 94 6.08 -20.12 -9.19
CA SER A 94 7.09 -21.08 -9.69
C SER A 94 6.70 -22.54 -9.44
N ASP A 95 6.07 -22.80 -8.29
CA ASP A 95 5.44 -24.07 -7.89
C ASP A 95 4.15 -23.74 -7.13
N LEU A 96 3.14 -23.28 -7.89
CA LEU A 96 1.90 -22.76 -7.32
C LEU A 96 1.20 -23.77 -6.42
N ASP A 97 1.18 -25.05 -6.76
CA ASP A 97 0.51 -26.09 -5.98
C ASP A 97 1.15 -26.23 -4.59
N LYS A 98 2.48 -26.21 -4.53
CA LYS A 98 3.22 -26.21 -3.27
C LYS A 98 3.05 -24.90 -2.49
N ASN A 99 3.04 -23.76 -3.19
CA ASN A 99 3.03 -22.44 -2.58
C ASN A 99 1.62 -21.98 -2.14
N ARG A 100 0.56 -22.58 -2.67
CA ARG A 100 -0.84 -22.16 -2.45
C ARG A 100 -1.21 -22.01 -0.98
N LYS A 101 -0.83 -22.98 -0.13
CA LYS A 101 -1.09 -22.92 1.32
C LYS A 101 -0.39 -21.76 2.02
N LEU A 102 0.83 -21.43 1.58
CA LEU A 102 1.58 -20.31 2.12
C LEU A 102 0.96 -18.97 1.68
N ILE A 103 0.57 -18.85 0.41
CA ILE A 103 -0.10 -17.67 -0.13
C ILE A 103 -1.41 -17.42 0.61
N GLN A 104 -2.26 -18.46 0.73
CA GLN A 104 -3.52 -18.38 1.46
C GLN A 104 -3.30 -17.95 2.91
N TRP A 105 -2.35 -18.59 3.60
CA TRP A 105 -2.05 -18.23 4.99
C TRP A 105 -1.61 -16.76 5.12
N ALA A 106 -0.78 -16.27 4.20
CA ALA A 106 -0.34 -14.89 4.20
C ALA A 106 -1.49 -13.91 3.92
N TRP A 107 -2.38 -14.26 3.00
CA TRP A 107 -3.59 -13.51 2.68
C TRP A 107 -4.56 -13.46 3.87
N ASP A 108 -4.84 -14.60 4.51
CA ASP A 108 -5.74 -14.72 5.67
C ASP A 108 -5.28 -13.82 6.83
N HIS A 109 -3.97 -13.74 7.05
CA HIS A 109 -3.38 -13.07 8.23
C HIS A 109 -2.88 -11.65 7.95
N ALA A 110 -2.98 -11.14 6.72
CA ALA A 110 -2.74 -9.74 6.40
C ALA A 110 -4.00 -8.91 6.73
N PRO A 111 -3.85 -7.69 7.27
CA PRO A 111 -4.95 -6.73 7.35
C PRO A 111 -5.54 -6.51 5.95
N LYS A 112 -6.87 -6.51 5.88
CA LYS A 112 -7.66 -6.41 4.67
C LYS A 112 -8.71 -5.31 4.81
N PHE A 113 -9.11 -4.73 3.68
CA PHE A 113 -9.97 -3.55 3.60
C PHE A 113 -10.94 -3.68 2.42
N TYR A 114 -12.06 -2.96 2.51
CA TYR A 114 -13.09 -2.89 1.47
C TYR A 114 -13.54 -4.28 0.98
N ASP A 115 -14.33 -4.96 1.82
CA ASP A 115 -14.82 -6.33 1.59
C ASP A 115 -13.71 -7.32 1.22
N ASP A 116 -12.58 -7.25 1.93
CA ASP A 116 -11.40 -8.10 1.73
C ASP A 116 -10.78 -8.05 0.32
N ASN A 117 -11.10 -7.03 -0.48
CA ASN A 117 -10.56 -6.87 -1.83
C ASN A 117 -9.13 -6.32 -1.85
N TYR A 118 -8.74 -5.59 -0.80
CA TYR A 118 -7.43 -4.98 -0.69
C TYR A 118 -6.76 -5.41 0.60
N LEU A 119 -5.45 -5.56 0.58
CA LEU A 119 -4.67 -5.91 1.77
C LEU A 119 -3.43 -5.04 1.91
N ASP A 120 -2.91 -4.89 3.12
CA ASP A 120 -1.65 -4.18 3.36
C ASP A 120 -0.47 -4.96 2.75
N LEU A 121 0.18 -4.37 1.75
CA LEU A 121 1.19 -5.03 0.92
C LEU A 121 2.42 -5.44 1.76
N TYR A 122 2.82 -4.59 2.70
CA TYR A 122 3.93 -4.89 3.61
C TYR A 122 3.62 -6.07 4.52
N ALA A 123 2.43 -6.09 5.11
CA ALA A 123 2.01 -7.14 6.03
C ALA A 123 1.95 -8.48 5.30
N PHE A 124 1.40 -8.53 4.09
CA PHE A 124 1.40 -9.74 3.27
C PHE A 124 2.82 -10.26 3.00
N ALA A 125 3.72 -9.40 2.54
CA ALA A 125 5.13 -9.77 2.33
C ALA A 125 5.79 -10.27 3.63
N ARG A 126 5.53 -9.60 4.77
CA ARG A 126 6.01 -10.03 6.09
C ARG A 126 5.48 -11.39 6.51
N LYS A 127 4.22 -11.71 6.19
CA LYS A 127 3.63 -13.04 6.45
C LYS A 127 4.34 -14.11 5.63
N LEU A 128 4.48 -13.93 4.31
CA LEU A 128 5.23 -14.85 3.45
C LEU A 128 6.64 -15.12 4.00
N ARG A 129 7.39 -14.05 4.27
CA ARG A 129 8.75 -14.11 4.86
C ARG A 129 8.81 -14.92 6.16
N SER A 130 7.78 -14.85 7.00
CA SER A 130 7.79 -15.48 8.33
C SER A 130 7.69 -17.01 8.27
N LYS A 131 7.03 -17.56 7.26
CA LYS A 131 6.76 -18.99 7.12
C LYS A 131 7.66 -19.66 6.08
N ASP A 132 8.09 -18.93 5.06
CA ASP A 132 9.02 -19.47 4.07
C ASP A 132 10.47 -19.54 4.58
N ARG A 133 11.24 -20.50 4.03
CA ARG A 133 12.67 -20.68 4.30
C ARG A 133 13.51 -20.71 3.01
N GLY A 134 12.91 -20.50 1.85
CA GLY A 134 13.56 -20.52 0.54
C GLY A 134 13.53 -19.15 -0.14
N GLN A 135 13.28 -19.16 -1.45
CA GLN A 135 13.38 -17.97 -2.29
C GLN A 135 12.23 -16.99 -2.09
N ILE A 136 11.02 -17.44 -1.73
CA ILE A 136 9.89 -16.56 -1.42
C ILE A 136 10.27 -15.60 -0.29
N ARG A 137 10.96 -16.08 0.74
CA ARG A 137 11.48 -15.24 1.83
C ARG A 137 12.43 -14.17 1.31
N VAL A 138 13.38 -14.52 0.45
CA VAL A 138 14.35 -13.57 -0.11
C VAL A 138 13.66 -12.49 -0.93
N LYS A 139 12.69 -12.87 -1.78
CA LYS A 139 11.91 -11.92 -2.59
C LYS A 139 10.99 -11.05 -1.71
N ALA A 140 10.38 -11.63 -0.68
CA ALA A 140 9.58 -10.89 0.28
C ALA A 140 10.42 -9.89 1.10
N ASP A 141 11.65 -10.25 1.48
CA ASP A 141 12.60 -9.34 2.13
C ASP A 141 12.94 -8.13 1.23
N ALA A 142 13.11 -8.35 -0.08
CA ALA A 142 13.33 -7.26 -1.04
C ALA A 142 12.12 -6.32 -1.14
N LEU A 143 10.90 -6.86 -1.23
CA LEU A 143 9.68 -6.07 -1.25
C LEU A 143 9.48 -5.28 0.06
N ILE A 144 9.72 -5.91 1.22
CA ILE A 144 9.70 -5.25 2.53
C ILE A 144 10.69 -4.07 2.58
N ALA A 145 11.88 -4.23 1.99
CA ALA A 145 12.86 -3.15 1.94
C ALA A 145 12.41 -1.97 1.07
N ALA A 146 11.74 -2.23 -0.06
CA ALA A 146 11.15 -1.20 -0.91
C ALA A 146 9.99 -0.44 -0.22
N LEU A 147 9.25 -1.12 0.67
CA LEU A 147 8.12 -0.56 1.42
C LEU A 147 8.50 0.13 2.73
N LYS A 148 9.80 0.26 3.05
CA LYS A 148 10.23 1.05 4.21
C LYS A 148 10.02 2.54 3.97
N THR A 149 9.68 3.25 5.04
CA THR A 149 9.51 4.70 4.95
C THR A 149 10.84 5.43 4.78
N GLY A 150 10.85 6.51 4.00
CA GLY A 150 12.02 7.35 3.80
C GLY A 150 11.75 8.45 2.79
N ILE A 151 12.43 9.59 2.92
CA ILE A 151 12.19 10.75 2.03
C ILE A 151 12.48 10.45 0.55
N THR A 152 13.40 9.52 0.27
CA THR A 152 13.72 9.05 -1.09
C THR A 152 13.07 7.71 -1.41
N LYS A 153 12.19 7.20 -0.54
CA LYS A 153 11.52 5.90 -0.69
C LYS A 153 10.12 6.08 -1.27
N PRO A 154 9.53 4.99 -1.82
CA PRO A 154 8.15 5.01 -2.30
C PRO A 154 7.17 5.53 -1.24
N ILE A 155 7.32 5.10 0.01
CA ILE A 155 6.52 5.60 1.12
C ILE A 155 7.35 6.65 1.86
N ILE A 156 6.93 7.92 1.81
CA ILE A 156 7.64 9.02 2.48
C ILE A 156 7.39 8.95 3.98
N CYS A 157 6.12 8.81 4.36
CA CYS A 157 5.69 8.58 5.73
C CYS A 157 4.32 7.90 5.73
N GLN A 158 4.00 7.27 6.86
CA GLN A 158 2.67 6.77 7.17
C GLN A 158 2.43 6.90 8.65
N ASP A 159 1.18 7.05 9.05
CA ASP A 159 0.73 7.01 10.43
C ASP A 159 -0.74 6.56 10.50
N LYS A 160 -1.21 6.20 11.70
CA LYS A 160 -2.50 5.53 11.90
C LYS A 160 -2.97 5.56 13.35
N LEU A 161 -4.26 5.37 13.55
CA LEU A 161 -4.93 5.19 14.84
C LEU A 161 -5.87 3.99 14.77
N GLY A 162 -5.97 3.26 15.89
CA GLY A 162 -6.81 2.07 16.01
C GLY A 162 -6.02 0.75 16.00
N ALA A 163 -6.55 -0.25 16.72
CA ALA A 163 -5.84 -1.50 17.00
C ALA A 163 -5.85 -2.46 15.80
N GLU A 164 -6.97 -2.46 15.08
CA GLU A 164 -7.22 -3.20 13.84
C GLU A 164 -6.27 -2.81 12.71
N VAL A 165 -5.83 -1.54 12.63
CA VAL A 165 -4.85 -1.10 11.64
C VAL A 165 -3.40 -1.10 12.14
N ALA A 166 -3.13 -1.45 13.41
CA ALA A 166 -1.78 -1.38 13.98
C ALA A 166 -0.70 -2.13 13.17
N GLY A 167 -1.12 -3.18 12.44
CA GLY A 167 -0.26 -3.99 11.59
C GLY A 167 0.15 -3.41 10.24
N THR A 168 -0.51 -2.34 9.76
CA THR A 168 -0.38 -1.81 8.39
C THR A 168 0.81 -0.87 8.22
N LYS A 169 1.16 -0.55 6.98
CA LYS A 169 2.31 0.29 6.59
C LYS A 169 2.01 1.26 5.45
N GLY A 170 0.74 1.58 5.22
CA GLY A 170 0.36 2.77 4.45
C GLY A 170 0.22 2.55 2.95
N LEU A 171 0.21 1.32 2.46
CA LEU A 171 0.01 1.06 1.04
C LEU A 171 -0.63 -0.31 0.82
N SER A 172 -1.85 -0.31 0.30
CA SER A 172 -2.57 -1.52 -0.03
C SER A 172 -2.34 -1.96 -1.48
N ILE A 173 -2.69 -3.21 -1.77
CA ILE A 173 -2.72 -3.82 -3.10
C ILE A 173 -4.04 -4.58 -3.28
N TYR A 174 -4.57 -4.61 -4.49
CA TYR A 174 -5.74 -5.42 -4.82
C TYR A 174 -5.39 -6.90 -4.81
N PHE A 175 -6.05 -7.68 -3.94
CA PHE A 175 -5.96 -9.13 -3.89
C PHE A 175 -7.30 -9.69 -3.39
N PRO A 176 -8.31 -9.78 -4.26
CA PRO A 176 -9.65 -10.25 -3.89
C PRO A 176 -9.65 -11.74 -3.54
N ALA A 177 -10.65 -12.17 -2.77
CA ALA A 177 -10.78 -13.56 -2.34
C ALA A 177 -11.10 -14.53 -3.49
N GLU A 178 -11.94 -14.11 -4.44
CA GLU A 178 -12.52 -15.02 -5.44
C GLU A 178 -12.51 -14.44 -6.86
N TYR A 179 -13.00 -13.22 -7.05
CA TYR A 179 -13.24 -12.66 -8.38
C TYR A 179 -12.39 -11.43 -8.68
N ILE A 180 -11.77 -11.42 -9.86
CA ILE A 180 -11.02 -10.28 -10.40
C ILE A 180 -11.95 -9.40 -11.23
N ASN A 181 -12.11 -8.14 -10.82
CA ASN A 181 -12.81 -7.17 -11.65
C ASN A 181 -12.13 -7.03 -13.02
N PRO A 182 -12.83 -7.26 -14.16
CA PRO A 182 -12.21 -7.22 -15.49
C PRO A 182 -11.59 -5.88 -15.85
N ALA A 183 -12.07 -4.78 -15.25
CA ALA A 183 -11.48 -3.46 -15.43
C ALA A 183 -10.04 -3.36 -14.89
N TYR A 184 -9.67 -4.19 -13.91
CA TYR A 184 -8.34 -4.21 -13.32
C TYR A 184 -7.24 -4.45 -14.36
N ARG A 185 -7.51 -5.30 -15.37
CA ARG A 185 -6.58 -5.64 -16.46
C ARG A 185 -6.12 -4.45 -17.30
N ARG A 186 -6.87 -3.34 -17.26
CA ARG A 186 -6.57 -2.14 -18.06
C ARG A 186 -5.69 -1.13 -17.32
N LEU A 187 -5.35 -1.39 -16.06
CA LEU A 187 -4.47 -0.52 -15.29
C LEU A 187 -3.02 -0.71 -15.75
N ASP A 188 -2.25 0.37 -15.80
CA ASP A 188 -0.80 0.32 -16.05
C ASP A 188 -0.14 -0.64 -15.05
N PHE A 189 -0.57 -0.59 -13.79
CA PHE A 189 -0.03 -1.43 -12.73
C PHE A 189 -0.24 -2.92 -13.02
N ALA A 190 -1.44 -3.28 -13.46
CA ALA A 190 -1.77 -4.67 -13.75
C ALA A 190 -0.88 -5.24 -14.86
N ILE A 191 -0.53 -4.42 -15.85
CA ILE A 191 0.32 -4.77 -16.98
C ILE A 191 1.80 -4.79 -16.56
N ASP A 192 2.30 -3.69 -15.98
CA ASP A 192 3.72 -3.50 -15.67
C ASP A 192 4.20 -4.38 -14.50
N ALA A 193 3.37 -4.52 -13.46
CA ALA A 193 3.73 -5.25 -12.25
C ALA A 193 3.51 -6.77 -12.34
N GLN A 194 2.89 -7.24 -13.43
CA GLN A 194 2.50 -8.64 -13.65
C GLN A 194 1.60 -9.20 -12.54
N TRP A 195 1.01 -8.33 -11.71
CA TRP A 195 0.18 -8.75 -10.59
C TRP A 195 -1.13 -9.37 -11.06
N ALA A 196 -1.69 -8.89 -12.19
CA ALA A 196 -2.87 -9.50 -12.79
C ALA A 196 -2.63 -10.96 -13.19
N ILE A 197 -1.44 -11.28 -13.71
CA ILE A 197 -1.07 -12.66 -14.06
C ILE A 197 -1.03 -13.53 -12.79
N PHE A 198 -0.46 -13.01 -11.70
CA PHE A 198 -0.48 -13.70 -10.41
C PHE A 198 -1.91 -13.96 -9.92
N LEU A 199 -2.77 -12.94 -9.91
CA LEU A 199 -4.14 -13.07 -9.45
C LEU A 199 -4.92 -14.10 -10.29
N GLU A 200 -4.84 -14.02 -11.61
CA GLU A 200 -5.54 -14.96 -12.52
C GLU A 200 -5.09 -16.39 -12.28
N ARG A 201 -3.79 -16.63 -12.22
CA ARG A 201 -3.25 -17.98 -12.00
C ARG A 201 -3.58 -18.53 -10.61
N TYR A 202 -3.62 -17.67 -9.59
CA TYR A 202 -3.91 -18.09 -8.23
C TYR A 202 -5.40 -18.37 -8.01
N LEU A 203 -6.28 -17.50 -8.50
CA LEU A 203 -7.72 -17.53 -8.24
C LEU A 203 -8.51 -18.46 -9.18
N GLY A 204 -8.02 -18.73 -10.40
CA GLY A 204 -8.67 -19.65 -11.35
C GLY A 204 -8.99 -19.01 -12.68
#